data_AF-A0A4U3MRD0-F1
#
_entry.id   AF-A0A4U3MRD0-F1
#
_cell.length_a   1.000
_cell.length_b   1.000
_cell.length_c   1.000
_cell.angle_alpha   90.00
_cell.angle_beta   90.00
_cell.angle_gamma   90.00
#
_symmetry.space_group_name_H-M   'P 1'
#
loop_
_entity.id
_entity.type
_entity.pdbx_description
1 polymer ?
#
loop_
_entity_poly.entity_id
_entity_poly.type
_entity_poly.pdbx_seq_one_letter_code
_entity_poly.pdbx_strand_id
1 'polypeptide(L)'
;MGERLSGALFPSEWLNSSHHVFKIVDPLPDAIVPREYHSPRAPFLDEPELARILADPSPAMAPVVNRTIATTVIAIAGIDDPIAGEVLRLLDTGERFPGERDELRDRVIQQADATIDQAKSLGSGPEADRVELTAYALLVLHRTLWPDPAEAASAASRQAISMKVPNRIDLMRLTVLRNVSAHIRRELRADH
;
A
#
# COMPACT_ATOMS: atom_id res chain seq x y z
N MET A 1 3.86 -9.03 35.69
CA MET A 1 4.37 -7.86 34.92
C MET A 1 3.71 -7.76 33.54
N GLY A 2 3.58 -8.88 32.80
CA GLY A 2 2.92 -8.92 31.49
C GLY A 2 1.43 -8.49 31.48
N GLU A 3 0.59 -9.03 32.37
CA GLU A 3 -0.85 -8.66 32.45
C GLU A 3 -1.07 -7.19 32.79
N ARG A 4 -0.17 -6.63 33.60
CA ARG A 4 -0.20 -5.22 34.01
C ARG A 4 0.20 -4.27 32.88
N LEU A 5 0.90 -4.77 31.86
CA LEU A 5 1.28 -4.04 30.64
C LEU A 5 0.30 -4.27 29.49
N SER A 6 -0.31 -5.46 29.39
CA SER A 6 -1.24 -5.82 28.31
C SER A 6 -2.71 -5.51 28.60
N GLY A 7 -3.09 -5.35 29.88
CA GLY A 7 -4.48 -5.19 30.29
C GLY A 7 -5.33 -6.46 30.13
N ALA A 8 -4.73 -7.57 29.73
CA ALA A 8 -5.38 -8.86 29.55
C ALA A 8 -4.95 -9.83 30.65
N LEU A 9 -5.92 -10.52 31.25
CA LEU A 9 -5.68 -11.65 32.16
C LEU A 9 -5.25 -12.86 31.34
N PHE A 10 -4.09 -13.43 31.67
CA PHE A 10 -3.58 -14.62 31.00
C PHE A 10 -3.88 -15.84 31.87
N PRO A 11 -4.79 -16.73 31.45
CA PRO A 11 -5.13 -17.92 32.23
C PRO A 11 -3.92 -18.86 32.33
N SER A 12 -3.85 -19.66 33.39
CA SER A 12 -2.74 -20.58 33.68
C SER A 12 -2.46 -21.56 32.54
N GLU A 13 -3.49 -21.95 31.80
CA GLU A 13 -3.38 -22.79 30.59
C GLU A 13 -2.65 -22.07 29.46
N TRP A 14 -2.86 -20.77 29.31
CA TRP A 14 -2.10 -19.95 28.37
C TRP A 14 -0.64 -19.94 28.79
N LEU A 15 -0.29 -19.63 30.04
CA LEU A 15 1.10 -19.60 30.50
C LEU A 15 1.87 -20.93 30.29
N ASN A 16 1.16 -22.06 30.32
CA ASN A 16 1.75 -23.40 30.18
C ASN A 16 1.72 -23.96 28.74
N SER A 17 1.17 -23.21 27.78
CA SER A 17 1.18 -23.59 26.37
C SER A 17 2.49 -23.18 25.69
N SER A 18 2.88 -23.91 24.65
CA SER A 18 4.08 -23.58 23.88
C SER A 18 3.84 -22.31 23.07
N HIS A 19 4.47 -21.20 23.48
CA HIS A 19 4.45 -19.95 22.75
C HIS A 19 5.68 -19.80 21.90
N HIS A 20 5.50 -19.47 20.62
CA HIS A 20 6.59 -19.01 19.78
C HIS A 20 6.85 -17.54 20.10
N VAL A 21 7.88 -17.28 20.91
CA VAL A 21 8.33 -15.93 21.21
C VAL A 21 9.42 -15.55 20.22
N PHE A 22 9.12 -14.60 19.33
CA PHE A 22 10.12 -14.02 18.45
C PHE A 22 10.68 -12.76 19.10
N LYS A 23 11.98 -12.78 19.40
CA LYS A 23 12.73 -11.59 19.81
C LYS A 23 13.41 -11.02 18.57
N ILE A 24 12.83 -9.98 17.98
CA ILE A 24 13.49 -9.23 16.91
C ILE A 24 14.48 -8.28 17.59
N VAL A 25 15.76 -8.55 17.42
CA VAL A 25 16.87 -7.68 17.87
C VAL A 25 17.73 -7.34 16.68
N ASP A 26 18.23 -6.11 16.64
CA ASP A 26 19.22 -5.63 15.68
C ASP A 26 20.60 -5.58 16.35
N PRO A 27 21.67 -6.20 15.78
CA PRO A 27 21.65 -7.11 14.63
C PRO A 27 21.07 -8.48 14.97
N LEU A 28 20.33 -9.06 14.02
CA LEU A 28 19.81 -10.42 14.11
C LEU A 28 21.00 -11.41 14.08
N PRO A 29 21.08 -12.40 14.99
CA PRO A 29 22.04 -13.48 14.86
C PRO A 29 21.75 -14.29 13.60
N ASP A 30 22.75 -14.43 12.71
CA ASP A 30 22.66 -15.09 11.39
C ASP A 30 22.01 -16.49 11.44
N ALA A 31 22.06 -17.17 12.58
CA ALA A 31 21.55 -18.53 12.75
C ALA A 31 20.03 -18.63 12.96
N ILE A 32 19.31 -17.52 13.16
CA ILE A 32 17.86 -17.52 13.51
C ILE A 32 16.98 -17.17 12.31
N VAL A 33 17.56 -16.66 11.22
CA VAL A 33 16.81 -16.34 10.01
C VAL A 33 16.52 -17.67 9.29
N PRO A 34 15.25 -18.12 9.21
CA PRO A 34 14.93 -19.35 8.49
C PRO A 34 15.41 -19.26 7.04
N ARG A 35 15.83 -20.37 6.43
CA ARG A 35 16.41 -20.37 5.07
C ARG A 35 15.45 -19.77 4.03
N GLU A 36 14.15 -19.76 4.31
CA GLU A 36 13.12 -19.10 3.50
C GLU A 36 13.21 -17.56 3.54
N TYR A 37 13.73 -16.97 4.62
CA TYR A 37 14.04 -15.54 4.73
C TYR A 37 15.42 -15.18 4.18
N HIS A 38 16.26 -16.19 3.90
CA HIS A 38 17.45 -16.06 3.05
C HIS A 38 17.11 -16.13 1.54
N SER A 39 15.82 -16.19 1.16
CA SER A 39 15.39 -15.96 -0.23
C SER A 39 16.00 -14.65 -0.72
N PRO A 40 16.43 -14.56 -2.01
CA PRO A 40 17.03 -13.35 -2.51
C PRO A 40 16.12 -12.18 -2.18
N ARG A 41 16.69 -11.20 -1.46
CA ARG A 41 16.04 -9.94 -1.11
C ARG A 41 15.21 -9.51 -2.30
N ALA A 42 13.91 -9.26 -2.08
CA ALA A 42 13.02 -8.96 -3.19
C ALA A 42 13.60 -7.76 -3.95
N PRO A 43 13.83 -7.84 -5.28
CA PRO A 43 14.65 -6.85 -6.01
C PRO A 43 14.15 -5.42 -5.85
N PHE A 44 12.84 -5.25 -5.66
CA PHE A 44 12.21 -3.96 -5.46
C PHE A 44 12.66 -3.23 -4.17
N LEU A 45 13.22 -3.95 -3.19
CA LEU A 45 13.79 -3.38 -1.96
C LEU A 45 15.13 -2.67 -2.21
N ASP A 46 15.72 -2.84 -3.38
CA ASP A 46 16.95 -2.17 -3.81
C ASP A 46 16.67 -1.04 -4.80
N GLU A 47 15.40 -0.81 -5.17
CA GLU A 47 15.00 0.33 -5.98
C GLU A 47 15.27 1.64 -5.20
N PRO A 48 15.90 2.66 -5.81
CA PRO A 48 16.35 3.86 -5.08
C PRO A 48 15.23 4.56 -4.29
N GLU A 49 14.02 4.62 -4.86
CA GLU A 49 12.88 5.28 -4.24
C GLU A 49 12.39 4.52 -3.01
N LEU A 50 12.26 3.19 -3.10
CA LEU A 50 11.81 2.39 -1.97
C LEU A 50 12.89 2.28 -0.89
N ALA A 51 14.16 2.14 -1.28
CA ALA A 51 15.28 2.16 -0.34
C ALA A 51 15.29 3.48 0.47
N ARG A 52 15.04 4.61 -0.19
CA ARG A 52 14.90 5.92 0.47
C ARG A 52 13.72 5.96 1.44
N ILE A 53 12.55 5.49 1.03
CA ILE A 53 11.35 5.42 1.89
C ILE A 53 11.63 4.57 3.14
N LEU A 54 12.31 3.43 2.98
CA LEU A 54 12.58 2.51 4.08
C LEU A 54 13.68 3.02 5.02
N ALA A 55 14.62 3.82 4.53
CA ALA A 55 15.68 4.41 5.34
C ALA A 55 15.17 5.50 6.29
N ASP A 56 14.10 6.21 5.92
CA ASP A 56 13.48 7.26 6.72
C ASP A 56 11.96 7.30 6.47
N PRO A 57 11.17 6.44 7.13
CA PRO A 57 9.72 6.37 6.92
C PRO A 57 8.96 7.44 7.72
N SER A 58 9.49 8.67 7.82
CA SER A 58 8.89 9.80 8.54
C SER A 58 7.67 10.38 7.82
N PRO A 59 6.84 11.22 8.49
CA PRO A 59 5.67 11.82 7.88
C PRO A 59 5.97 12.67 6.63
N ALA A 60 7.17 13.23 6.54
CA ALA A 60 7.62 13.98 5.37
C ALA A 60 7.70 13.13 4.09
N MET A 61 7.80 11.80 4.21
CA MET A 61 7.81 10.88 3.08
C MET A 61 6.42 10.51 2.57
N ALA A 62 5.34 10.94 3.23
CA ALA A 62 3.97 10.60 2.82
C ALA A 62 3.64 10.92 1.34
N PRO A 63 4.03 12.09 0.77
CA PRO A 63 3.80 12.37 -0.64
C PRO A 63 4.53 11.39 -1.57
N VAL A 64 5.78 11.04 -1.22
CA VAL A 64 6.60 10.10 -2.00
C VAL A 64 5.96 8.72 -1.96
N VAL A 65 5.58 8.22 -0.78
CA VAL A 65 4.89 6.93 -0.63
C VAL A 65 3.58 6.90 -1.43
N ASN A 66 2.78 7.96 -1.37
CA ASN A 66 1.54 8.07 -2.13
C ASN A 66 1.80 7.99 -3.65
N ARG A 67 2.83 8.69 -4.13
CA ARG A 67 3.26 8.65 -5.53
C ARG A 67 3.77 7.26 -5.93
N THR A 68 4.58 6.61 -5.11
CA THR A 68 5.08 5.24 -5.38
C THR A 68 3.93 4.24 -5.46
N ILE A 69 2.90 4.36 -4.60
CA ILE A 69 1.68 3.54 -4.68
C ILE A 69 0.99 3.73 -6.03
N ALA A 70 0.76 4.99 -6.44
CA ALA A 70 0.11 5.31 -7.71
C ALA A 70 0.87 4.70 -8.90
N THR A 71 2.19 4.92 -8.99
CA THR A 71 3.04 4.34 -10.05
C THR A 71 2.95 2.82 -10.08
N THR A 72 3.01 2.19 -8.90
CA THR A 72 3.02 0.74 -8.77
C THR A 72 1.71 0.14 -9.29
N VAL A 73 0.55 0.70 -8.92
CA VAL A 73 -0.73 0.15 -9.37
C VAL A 73 -1.01 0.41 -10.85
N ILE A 74 -0.52 1.53 -11.39
CA ILE A 74 -0.57 1.82 -12.83
C ILE A 74 0.23 0.74 -13.59
N ALA A 75 1.45 0.44 -13.13
CA ALA A 75 2.30 -0.57 -13.76
C ALA A 75 1.72 -1.98 -13.65
N ILE A 76 1.17 -2.35 -12.48
CA ILE A 76 0.54 -3.66 -12.27
C ILE A 76 -0.67 -3.86 -13.18
N ALA A 77 -1.52 -2.84 -13.31
CA ALA A 77 -2.75 -2.93 -14.11
C ALA A 77 -2.52 -2.63 -15.61
N GLY A 78 -1.34 -2.15 -16.00
CA GLY A 78 -1.05 -1.76 -17.38
C GLY A 78 -1.96 -0.62 -17.87
N ILE A 79 -2.18 0.40 -17.04
CA ILE A 79 -3.04 1.53 -17.40
C ILE A 79 -2.26 2.48 -18.32
N ASP A 80 -2.58 2.45 -19.61
CA ASP A 80 -2.06 3.37 -20.63
C ASP A 80 -2.99 4.59 -20.86
N ASP A 81 -4.02 4.75 -20.02
CA ASP A 81 -5.02 5.81 -20.12
C ASP A 81 -4.46 7.19 -19.72
N PRO A 82 -4.83 8.29 -20.43
CA PRO A 82 -4.45 9.65 -20.06
C PRO A 82 -4.70 10.02 -18.60
N ILE A 83 -5.73 9.45 -17.97
CA ILE A 83 -6.09 9.71 -16.57
C ILE A 83 -4.98 9.33 -15.60
N ALA A 84 -4.20 8.29 -15.90
CA ALA A 84 -3.05 7.90 -15.10
C ALA A 84 -1.98 9.01 -15.14
N GLY A 85 -1.72 9.57 -16.32
CA GLY A 85 -0.81 10.70 -16.49
C GLY A 85 -1.28 11.96 -15.76
N GLU A 86 -2.58 12.26 -15.79
CA GLU A 86 -3.17 13.38 -15.05
C GLU A 86 -3.01 13.22 -13.53
N VAL A 87 -3.26 12.01 -13.00
CA VAL A 87 -3.06 11.69 -11.57
C VAL A 87 -1.61 11.89 -11.19
N LEU A 88 -0.68 11.29 -11.92
CA LEU A 88 0.75 11.40 -11.61
C LEU A 88 1.24 12.85 -11.66
N ARG A 89 0.82 13.62 -12.67
CA ARG A 89 1.11 15.05 -12.76
C ARG A 89 0.59 15.80 -11.54
N LEU A 90 -0.65 15.55 -11.13
CA LEU A 90 -1.26 16.22 -9.98
C LEU A 90 -0.53 15.87 -8.67
N LEU A 91 -0.06 14.63 -8.51
CA LEU A 91 0.76 14.23 -7.37
C LEU A 91 2.14 14.90 -7.37
N ASP A 92 2.73 15.11 -8.54
CA ASP A 92 4.08 15.69 -8.69
C ASP A 92 4.09 17.21 -8.52
N THR A 93 3.10 17.90 -9.09
CA THR A 93 3.10 19.38 -9.19
C THR A 93 1.99 20.06 -8.38
N GLY A 94 1.07 19.29 -7.81
CA GLY A 94 -0.15 19.83 -7.20
C GLY A 94 -1.17 20.36 -8.22
N GLU A 95 -2.15 21.07 -7.68
CA GLU A 95 -3.23 21.69 -8.45
C GLU A 95 -2.75 22.91 -9.22
N ARG A 96 -3.23 23.07 -10.45
CA ARG A 96 -3.02 24.25 -11.30
C ARG A 96 -4.09 25.31 -11.07
N PHE A 97 -5.28 24.89 -10.69
CA PHE A 97 -6.41 25.74 -10.35
C PHE A 97 -7.21 25.08 -9.22
N PRO A 98 -7.88 25.88 -8.37
CA PRO A 98 -8.68 25.34 -7.28
C PRO A 98 -9.74 24.36 -7.78
N GLY A 99 -9.84 23.19 -7.16
CA GLY A 99 -10.83 22.16 -7.47
C GLY A 99 -10.39 21.15 -8.54
N GLU A 100 -9.24 21.34 -9.18
CA GLU A 100 -8.70 20.38 -10.16
C GLU A 100 -8.58 18.96 -9.58
N ARG A 101 -8.20 18.83 -8.31
CA ARG A 101 -8.08 17.53 -7.63
C ARG A 101 -9.43 16.84 -7.50
N ASP A 102 -10.46 17.57 -7.09
CA ASP A 102 -11.79 17.02 -6.89
C ASP A 102 -12.42 16.63 -8.23
N GLU A 103 -12.27 17.46 -9.27
CA GLU A 103 -12.71 17.14 -10.63
C GLU A 103 -12.04 15.88 -11.17
N LEU A 104 -10.71 15.77 -11.02
CA LEU A 104 -9.98 14.57 -11.44
C LEU A 104 -10.41 13.36 -10.63
N ARG A 105 -10.62 13.53 -9.34
CA ARG A 105 -11.04 12.46 -8.43
C ARG A 105 -12.43 11.92 -8.80
N ASP A 106 -13.36 12.78 -9.16
CA ASP A 106 -14.70 12.43 -9.64
C ASP A 106 -14.65 11.68 -10.97
N ARG A 107 -13.79 12.13 -11.90
CA ARG A 107 -13.56 11.41 -13.17
C ARG A 107 -12.98 10.02 -12.95
N VAL A 108 -11.99 9.88 -12.06
CA VAL A 108 -11.34 8.58 -11.76
C VAL A 108 -12.36 7.60 -11.16
N ILE A 109 -13.21 8.04 -10.21
CA ILE A 109 -14.20 7.14 -9.62
C ILE A 109 -15.29 6.74 -10.62
N GLN A 110 -15.75 7.67 -11.47
CA GLN A 110 -16.70 7.33 -12.54
C GLN A 110 -16.13 6.30 -13.51
N GLN A 111 -14.86 6.44 -13.89
CA GLN A 111 -14.18 5.47 -14.74
C GLN A 111 -14.00 4.12 -14.03
N ALA A 112 -13.67 4.12 -12.74
CA ALA A 112 -13.60 2.90 -11.95
C ALA A 112 -14.94 2.16 -11.93
N ASP A 113 -16.04 2.86 -11.65
CA ASP A 113 -17.39 2.27 -11.59
C ASP A 113 -17.81 1.69 -12.96
N ALA A 114 -17.58 2.43 -14.05
CA ALA A 114 -17.83 1.93 -15.40
C ALA A 114 -17.00 0.67 -15.72
N THR A 115 -15.74 0.63 -15.28
CA THR A 115 -14.84 -0.51 -15.46
C THR A 115 -15.29 -1.72 -14.62
N ILE A 116 -15.78 -1.49 -13.40
CA ILE A 116 -16.37 -2.55 -12.56
C ILE A 116 -17.59 -3.17 -13.25
N ASP A 117 -18.48 -2.35 -13.79
CA ASP A 117 -19.68 -2.83 -14.47
C ASP A 117 -19.34 -3.57 -15.77
N GLN A 118 -18.30 -3.13 -16.49
CA GLN A 118 -17.74 -3.88 -17.61
C GLN A 118 -17.21 -5.24 -17.16
N ALA A 119 -16.40 -5.32 -16.09
CA ALA A 119 -15.88 -6.58 -15.57
C ALA A 119 -17.01 -7.56 -15.21
N LYS A 120 -18.05 -7.08 -14.52
CA LYS A 120 -19.25 -7.88 -14.19
C LYS A 120 -19.96 -8.39 -15.44
N SER A 121 -20.07 -7.57 -16.49
CA SER A 121 -20.73 -7.95 -17.75
C SER A 121 -19.99 -9.06 -18.50
N LEU A 122 -18.66 -9.14 -18.34
CA LEU A 122 -17.81 -10.18 -18.91
C LEU A 122 -17.91 -11.52 -18.15
N GLY A 123 -18.43 -11.51 -16.92
CA GLY A 123 -18.58 -12.69 -16.09
C GLY A 123 -17.26 -13.14 -15.48
N SER A 124 -16.77 -14.33 -15.85
CA SER A 124 -15.53 -14.90 -15.34
C SER A 124 -14.56 -15.23 -16.47
N GLY A 125 -13.27 -15.19 -16.15
CA GLY A 125 -12.19 -15.54 -17.06
C GLY A 125 -11.11 -14.45 -17.15
N PRO A 126 -10.04 -14.70 -17.91
CA PRO A 126 -8.84 -13.86 -17.90
C PRO A 126 -9.10 -12.39 -18.28
N GLU A 127 -10.05 -12.15 -19.18
CA GLU A 127 -10.41 -10.79 -19.59
C GLU A 127 -11.23 -10.07 -18.51
N ALA A 128 -12.17 -10.76 -17.84
CA ALA A 128 -12.90 -10.20 -16.71
C ALA A 128 -11.94 -9.89 -15.54
N ASP A 129 -10.98 -10.78 -15.25
CA ASP A 129 -9.96 -10.57 -14.22
C ASP A 129 -9.05 -9.38 -14.55
N ARG A 130 -8.67 -9.19 -15.83
CA ARG A 130 -7.88 -8.05 -16.29
C ARG A 130 -8.63 -6.74 -16.11
N VAL A 131 -9.90 -6.69 -16.53
CA VAL A 131 -10.73 -5.49 -16.39
C VAL A 131 -11.01 -5.20 -14.90
N GLU A 132 -11.25 -6.23 -14.08
CA GLU A 132 -11.39 -6.08 -12.63
C GLU A 132 -10.11 -5.48 -12.01
N LEU A 133 -8.93 -5.99 -12.38
CA LEU A 133 -7.64 -5.46 -11.91
C LEU A 133 -7.49 -3.96 -12.22
N THR A 134 -7.83 -3.54 -13.45
CA THR A 134 -7.84 -2.13 -13.85
C THR A 134 -8.82 -1.32 -13.01
N ALA A 135 -10.02 -1.83 -12.76
CA ALA A 135 -11.01 -1.14 -11.95
C ALA A 135 -10.53 -0.90 -10.51
N TYR A 136 -9.92 -1.90 -9.88
CA TYR A 136 -9.34 -1.74 -8.54
C TYR A 136 -8.14 -0.81 -8.53
N ALA A 137 -7.30 -0.81 -9.57
CA ALA A 137 -6.21 0.16 -9.68
C ALA A 137 -6.75 1.60 -9.77
N LEU A 138 -7.82 1.84 -10.54
CA LEU A 138 -8.50 3.15 -10.57
C LEU A 138 -9.07 3.54 -9.20
N LEU A 139 -9.65 2.60 -8.45
CA LEU A 139 -10.09 2.86 -7.07
C LEU A 139 -8.93 3.27 -6.16
N VAL A 140 -7.75 2.66 -6.32
CA VAL A 140 -6.53 3.08 -5.60
C VAL A 140 -6.16 4.50 -6.00
N LEU A 141 -6.09 4.81 -7.30
CA LEU A 141 -5.76 6.15 -7.79
C LEU A 141 -6.73 7.22 -7.25
N HIS A 142 -8.04 6.95 -7.22
CA HIS A 142 -9.02 7.84 -6.59
C HIS A 142 -8.68 8.14 -5.11
N ARG A 143 -8.15 7.17 -4.35
CA ARG A 143 -7.72 7.39 -2.96
C ARG A 143 -6.41 8.17 -2.86
N THR A 144 -5.50 8.03 -3.82
CA THR A 144 -4.25 8.81 -3.84
C THR A 144 -4.50 10.31 -3.99
N LEU A 145 -5.67 10.69 -4.51
CA LEU A 145 -6.06 12.08 -4.73
C LEU A 145 -6.60 12.79 -3.48
N TRP A 146 -6.64 12.14 -2.30
CA TRP A 146 -7.05 12.85 -1.08
C TRP A 146 -6.09 14.02 -0.75
N PRO A 147 -6.60 15.14 -0.16
CA PRO A 147 -5.78 16.34 0.04
C PRO A 147 -4.60 16.13 0.99
N ASP A 148 -4.80 15.40 2.08
CA ASP A 148 -3.72 15.07 3.03
C ASP A 148 -2.89 13.89 2.50
N PRO A 149 -1.57 14.06 2.26
CA PRO A 149 -0.75 12.99 1.67
C PRO A 149 -0.65 11.73 2.53
N ALA A 150 -0.65 11.85 3.87
CA ALA A 150 -0.54 10.71 4.76
C ALA A 150 -1.85 9.90 4.80
N GLU A 151 -2.97 10.60 4.79
CA GLU A 151 -4.29 10.00 4.66
C GLU A 151 -4.48 9.36 3.29
N ALA A 152 -4.07 10.03 2.21
CA ALA A 152 -4.08 9.51 0.85
C ALA A 152 -3.26 8.22 0.72
N ALA A 153 -2.00 8.24 1.16
CA ALA A 153 -1.12 7.06 1.14
C ALA A 153 -1.70 5.89 1.96
N SER A 154 -2.29 6.17 3.12
CA SER A 154 -2.94 5.16 3.95
C SER A 154 -4.20 4.59 3.30
N ALA A 155 -5.06 5.43 2.71
CA ALA A 155 -6.28 5.01 2.06
C ALA A 155 -5.99 4.20 0.79
N ALA A 156 -5.07 4.69 -0.04
CA ALA A 156 -4.63 4.06 -1.28
C ALA A 156 -3.97 2.70 -1.01
N SER A 157 -3.01 2.62 -0.08
CA SER A 157 -2.33 1.36 0.22
C SER A 157 -3.26 0.29 0.83
N ARG A 158 -4.27 0.68 1.62
CA ARG A 158 -5.30 -0.27 2.09
C ARG A 158 -6.14 -0.81 0.94
N GLN A 159 -6.54 0.06 0.01
CA GLN A 159 -7.29 -0.34 -1.17
C GLN A 159 -6.44 -1.27 -2.08
N ALA A 160 -5.13 -1.01 -2.20
CA ALA A 160 -4.24 -1.74 -3.07
C ALA A 160 -4.07 -3.22 -2.68
N ILE A 161 -4.18 -3.57 -1.40
CA ILE A 161 -4.13 -4.97 -0.94
C ILE A 161 -5.36 -5.78 -1.39
N SER A 162 -6.47 -5.11 -1.73
CA SER A 162 -7.65 -5.78 -2.28
C SER A 162 -7.50 -6.14 -3.77
N MET A 163 -6.44 -5.69 -4.44
CA MET A 163 -6.17 -6.04 -5.83
C MET A 163 -5.78 -7.51 -5.96
N LYS A 164 -6.34 -8.21 -6.96
CA LYS A 164 -5.89 -9.55 -7.37
C LYS A 164 -4.61 -9.45 -8.20
N VAL A 165 -3.50 -9.15 -7.55
CA VAL A 165 -2.20 -8.94 -8.21
C VAL A 165 -1.68 -10.27 -8.78
N PRO A 166 -1.24 -10.32 -10.05
CA PRO A 166 -0.84 -11.57 -10.70
C PRO A 166 0.52 -12.13 -10.20
N ASN A 167 1.36 -11.29 -9.60
CA ASN A 167 2.71 -11.63 -9.18
C ASN A 167 2.91 -11.40 -7.68
N ARG A 168 3.58 -12.35 -7.02
CA ARG A 168 3.98 -12.28 -5.61
C ARG A 168 4.87 -11.07 -5.30
N ILE A 169 5.78 -10.70 -6.20
CA ILE A 169 6.71 -9.58 -6.00
C ILE A 169 5.93 -8.26 -5.84
N ASP A 170 4.95 -8.03 -6.71
CA ASP A 170 4.11 -6.83 -6.69
C ASP A 170 3.21 -6.80 -5.44
N LEU A 171 2.64 -7.94 -5.04
CA LEU A 171 1.91 -8.06 -3.79
C LEU A 171 2.80 -7.73 -2.57
N MET A 172 4.05 -8.19 -2.56
CA MET A 172 5.01 -7.86 -1.52
C MET A 172 5.33 -6.36 -1.51
N ARG A 173 5.53 -5.73 -2.68
CA ARG A 173 5.75 -4.28 -2.81
C ARG A 173 4.59 -3.49 -2.21
N LEU A 174 3.35 -3.81 -2.58
CA LEU A 174 2.15 -3.16 -2.03
C LEU A 174 2.00 -3.38 -0.52
N THR A 175 2.38 -4.56 -0.02
CA THR A 175 2.38 -4.87 1.42
C THR A 175 3.39 -4.01 2.18
N VAL A 176 4.60 -3.84 1.64
CA VAL A 176 5.62 -2.95 2.23
C VAL A 176 5.12 -1.51 2.26
N LEU A 177 4.60 -1.00 1.15
CA LEU A 177 4.06 0.37 1.07
C LEU A 177 2.91 0.59 2.07
N ARG A 178 2.01 -0.38 2.24
CA ARG A 178 0.96 -0.33 3.28
C ARG A 178 1.54 -0.23 4.68
N ASN A 179 2.56 -1.02 4.99
CA ASN A 179 3.16 -1.01 6.32
C ASN A 179 3.86 0.32 6.62
N VAL A 180 4.55 0.90 5.62
CA VAL A 180 5.14 2.24 5.72
C VAL A 180 4.05 3.30 5.94
N SER A 181 2.99 3.32 5.13
CA SER A 181 1.87 4.25 5.30
C SER A 181 1.23 4.14 6.69
N ALA A 182 1.10 2.92 7.23
CA ALA A 182 0.58 2.68 8.56
C ALA A 182 1.54 3.14 9.67
N HIS A 183 2.85 3.08 9.45
CA HIS A 183 3.86 3.64 10.36
C HIS A 183 3.79 5.17 10.38
N ILE A 184 3.83 5.82 9.22
CA ILE A 184 3.68 7.29 9.09
C ILE A 184 2.42 7.79 9.81
N ARG A 185 1.28 7.13 9.62
CA ARG A 185 0.02 7.48 10.30
C ARG A 185 0.06 7.31 11.82
N ARG A 186 0.92 6.43 12.35
CA ARG A 186 1.10 6.27 13.80
C ARG A 186 1.97 7.38 14.35
N GLU A 187 3.04 7.76 13.67
CA GLU A 187 3.92 8.87 14.09
C GLU A 187 3.14 10.19 14.15
N LEU A 188 2.36 10.51 13.11
CA LEU A 188 1.50 11.71 13.10
C LEU A 188 0.48 11.78 14.25
N ARG A 189 0.09 10.63 14.82
CA ARG A 189 -0.83 10.59 15.98
C ARG A 189 -0.12 10.72 17.31
N ALA A 190 1.17 10.42 17.37
CA ALA A 190 1.97 10.54 18.59
C ALA A 190 2.41 12.00 18.86
N ASP A 191 2.45 12.81 17.80
CA ASP A 191 2.82 14.24 17.86
C ASP A 191 1.63 15.18 18.19
N HIS A 192 0.46 14.65 18.54
CA HIS A 192 -0.77 15.39 18.91
C HIS A 192 -1.29 14.92 20.27
#